data_AF-A0A951C6J0-F1
#
_entry.id   AF-A0A951C6J0-F1
#
_cell.length_a   1.000
_cell.length_b   1.000
_cell.length_c   1.000
_cell.angle_alpha   90.00
_cell.angle_beta   90.00
_cell.angle_gamma   90.00
#
_symmetry.space_group_name_H-M   'P 1'
#
loop_
_entity.id
_entity.type
_entity.pdbx_description
1 polymer ?
#
loop_
_entity_poly.entity_id
_entity_poly.type
_entity_poly.pdbx_seq_one_letter_code
_entity_poly.pdbx_strand_id
1 'polypeptide(L)'
;MKGLRAALRDPYTVSVTVLVVLAAAGLAGIIIGWRGAAASLVVSVQLPYIVSGVIGGVALLGFALGLLIIQVRRRREALERAEFDRVVRTAADLLAAARGVA
;
A
#
# COMPACT_ATOMS: atom_id res chain seq x y z
N MET A 1 -23.75 -3.72 -2.60
CA MET A 1 -23.47 -2.26 -2.76
C MET A 1 -23.24 -1.48 -1.46
N LYS A 2 -23.70 -1.93 -0.27
CA LYS A 2 -23.48 -1.21 1.01
C LYS A 2 -21.99 -1.17 1.46
N GLY A 3 -21.21 -2.21 1.19
CA GLY A 3 -19.78 -2.27 1.53
C GLY A 3 -18.88 -1.31 0.72
N LEU A 4 -19.22 -1.04 -0.54
CA LEU A 4 -18.42 -0.14 -1.40
C LEU A 4 -18.45 1.32 -0.92
N ARG A 5 -19.61 1.79 -0.43
CA ARG A 5 -19.76 3.14 0.14
C ARG A 5 -19.05 3.31 1.48
N ALA A 6 -18.98 2.24 2.28
CA ALA A 6 -18.24 2.25 3.55
C ALA A 6 -16.72 2.21 3.33
N ALA A 7 -16.26 1.41 2.36
CA ALA A 7 -14.85 1.36 1.98
C ALA A 7 -14.35 2.69 1.38
N LEU A 8 -15.17 3.38 0.58
CA LEU A 8 -14.87 4.74 0.08
C LEU A 8 -14.76 5.80 1.19
N ARG A 9 -15.24 5.49 2.39
CA ARG A 9 -15.18 6.41 3.55
C ARG A 9 -13.86 6.34 4.30
N ASP A 10 -13.06 5.27 4.10
CA ASP A 10 -11.70 5.17 4.62
C ASP A 10 -10.68 5.32 3.48
N PRO A 11 -10.05 6.50 3.34
CA PRO A 11 -9.04 6.75 2.31
C PRO A 11 -7.87 5.76 2.34
N TYR A 12 -7.56 5.19 3.51
CA TYR A 12 -6.50 4.21 3.66
C TYR A 12 -6.84 2.91 2.94
N THR A 13 -8.04 2.37 3.15
CA THR A 13 -8.48 1.12 2.52
C THR A 13 -8.51 1.25 1.01
N VAL A 14 -9.06 2.34 0.48
CA VAL A 14 -9.08 2.58 -0.98
C VAL A 14 -7.68 2.61 -1.55
N SER A 15 -6.78 3.37 -0.92
CA SER A 15 -5.40 3.50 -1.38
C SER A 15 -4.68 2.15 -1.37
N VAL A 16 -4.81 1.37 -0.29
CA VAL A 16 -4.20 0.03 -0.19
C VAL A 16 -4.76 -0.90 -1.24
N THR A 17 -6.08 -0.93 -1.45
CA THR A 17 -6.70 -1.77 -2.48
C THR A 17 -6.18 -1.43 -3.87
N VAL A 18 -6.11 -0.14 -4.23
CA VAL A 18 -5.56 0.30 -5.52
C VAL A 18 -4.11 -0.15 -5.68
N LEU A 19 -3.28 0.03 -4.66
CA LEU A 19 -1.86 -0.37 -4.71
C LEU A 19 -1.69 -1.88 -4.84
N VAL A 20 -2.51 -2.68 -4.16
CA VAL A 20 -2.50 -4.15 -4.30
C VAL A 20 -2.90 -4.56 -5.72
N VAL A 21 -3.92 -3.93 -6.30
CA VAL A 21 -4.32 -4.18 -7.69
C VAL A 21 -3.21 -3.80 -8.67
N LEU A 22 -2.53 -2.67 -8.47
CA LEU A 22 -1.38 -2.28 -9.29
C LEU A 22 -0.20 -3.25 -9.16
N ALA A 23 0.09 -3.73 -7.95
CA ALA A 23 1.12 -4.73 -7.73
C ALA A 23 0.79 -6.05 -8.47
N ALA A 24 -0.45 -6.51 -8.38
CA ALA A 24 -0.92 -7.68 -9.10
C ALA A 24 -0.85 -7.49 -10.63
N ALA A 25 -1.21 -6.29 -11.13
CA ALA A 25 -1.09 -5.95 -12.54
C ALA A 25 0.37 -5.93 -13.01
N GLY A 26 1.30 -5.39 -12.22
CA GLY A 26 2.73 -5.44 -12.49
C GLY A 26 3.26 -6.87 -12.59
N LEU A 27 2.87 -7.74 -11.64
CA LEU A 27 3.23 -9.15 -11.66
C LEU A 27 2.66 -9.89 -12.88
N ALA A 28 1.40 -9.63 -13.22
CA ALA A 28 0.78 -10.20 -14.42
C ALA A 28 1.50 -9.73 -15.69
N GLY A 29 1.91 -8.46 -15.76
CA GLY A 29 2.70 -7.90 -16.86
C GLY A 29 4.04 -8.62 -17.06
N ILE A 30 4.73 -8.95 -15.97
CA ILE A 30 5.98 -9.72 -16.02
C ILE A 30 5.74 -11.11 -16.61
N ILE A 31 4.71 -11.82 -16.13
CA ILE A 31 4.37 -13.18 -16.59
C ILE A 31 4.00 -13.16 -18.08
N ILE A 32 3.15 -12.23 -18.50
CA ILE A 32 2.71 -12.10 -19.89
C ILE A 32 3.88 -11.69 -20.79
N GLY A 33 4.69 -10.71 -20.37
CA GLY A 33 5.88 -10.27 -21.10
C GLY A 33 6.88 -11.40 -21.30
N TRP A 34 7.16 -12.19 -20.26
CA TRP A 34 8.05 -13.34 -20.36
C TRP A 34 7.52 -14.40 -21.33
N ARG A 35 6.22 -14.72 -21.26
CA ARG A 35 5.59 -15.67 -22.19
C ARG A 35 5.65 -15.19 -23.64
N GLY A 36 5.45 -13.90 -23.89
CA GLY A 36 5.55 -13.30 -25.21
C GLY A 36 6.96 -13.34 -25.78
N ALA A 37 7.97 -13.01 -24.95
CA ALA A 37 9.37 -13.11 -25.34
C ALA A 37 9.78 -14.57 -25.63
N ALA A 38 9.39 -15.52 -24.78
CA ALA A 38 9.72 -16.94 -24.94
C ALA A 38 9.08 -17.59 -26.18
N ALA A 39 8.08 -16.96 -26.81
CA ALA A 39 7.44 -17.46 -28.01
C ALA A 39 8.27 -17.25 -29.30
N SER A 40 9.37 -16.51 -29.24
CA SER A 40 10.23 -16.23 -30.39
C SER A 40 11.71 -16.34 -30.05
N LEU A 41 12.50 -16.95 -30.95
CA LEU A 41 13.96 -16.96 -30.85
C LEU A 41 14.62 -15.71 -31.44
N VAL A 42 13.85 -14.85 -32.11
CA VAL A 42 14.35 -13.63 -32.74
C VAL A 42 14.41 -12.51 -31.71
N VAL A 43 15.62 -12.09 -31.34
CA VAL A 43 15.87 -11.11 -30.27
C VAL A 43 15.12 -9.79 -30.49
N SER A 44 15.06 -9.28 -31.72
CA SER A 44 14.36 -8.03 -32.04
C SER A 44 12.85 -8.10 -31.76
N VAL A 45 12.23 -9.28 -31.86
CA VAL A 45 10.82 -9.51 -31.52
C VAL A 45 10.63 -9.68 -30.01
N GLN A 46 11.64 -10.15 -29.29
CA GLN A 46 11.60 -10.31 -27.83
C GLN A 46 11.66 -8.97 -27.09
N LEU A 47 12.47 -8.03 -27.60
CA LEU A 47 12.74 -6.74 -26.94
C LEU A 47 11.47 -5.97 -26.55
N PRO A 48 10.45 -5.80 -27.42
CA PRO A 48 9.20 -5.14 -27.03
C PRO A 48 8.49 -5.80 -25.84
N TYR A 49 8.46 -7.14 -25.77
CA TYR A 49 7.85 -7.87 -24.66
C TYR A 49 8.64 -7.73 -23.35
N ILE A 50 9.97 -7.77 -23.43
CA ILE A 50 10.85 -7.59 -22.27
C ILE A 50 10.72 -6.17 -21.72
N VAL A 51 10.77 -5.14 -22.57
CA VAL A 51 10.72 -3.74 -22.13
C VAL A 51 9.34 -3.38 -21.58
N SER A 52 8.27 -3.70 -22.31
CA SER A 52 6.91 -3.32 -21.87
C SER A 52 6.37 -4.21 -20.74
N GLY A 53 6.62 -5.52 -20.81
CA GLY A 53 6.08 -6.48 -19.85
C GLY A 53 6.97 -6.65 -18.63
N VAL A 54 8.22 -7.05 -18.81
CA VAL A 54 9.11 -7.38 -17.68
C VAL A 54 9.62 -6.12 -17.00
N ILE A 55 10.28 -5.21 -17.73
CA ILE A 55 10.82 -3.98 -17.14
C ILE A 55 9.68 -3.09 -16.64
N GLY A 56 8.66 -2.86 -17.47
CA GLY A 56 7.46 -2.12 -17.07
C GLY A 56 6.75 -2.74 -15.87
N GLY A 57 6.57 -4.06 -15.87
CA GLY A 57 5.92 -4.77 -14.77
C GLY A 57 6.72 -4.73 -13.45
N VAL A 58 8.05 -4.86 -13.51
CA VAL A 58 8.92 -4.70 -12.33
C VAL A 58 8.86 -3.27 -11.80
N ALA A 59 8.90 -2.26 -12.67
CA ALA A 59 8.78 -0.87 -12.25
C ALA A 59 7.44 -0.60 -11.57
N LEU A 60 6.34 -1.08 -12.14
CA LEU A 60 5.00 -0.93 -11.58
C LEU A 60 4.85 -1.67 -10.23
N LEU A 61 5.36 -2.90 -10.15
CA LEU A 61 5.36 -3.69 -8.92
C LEU A 61 6.16 -3.00 -7.82
N GLY A 62 7.38 -2.55 -8.12
CA GLY A 62 8.23 -1.83 -7.17
C GLY A 62 7.59 -0.52 -6.70
N PHE A 63 7.00 0.26 -7.61
CA PHE A 63 6.27 1.48 -7.28
C PHE A 63 5.09 1.22 -6.34
N ALA A 64 4.26 0.22 -6.67
CA ALA A 64 3.10 -0.14 -5.87
C ALA A 64 3.49 -0.61 -4.47
N LEU A 65 4.49 -1.49 -4.36
CA LEU A 65 4.98 -2.00 -3.08
C LEU A 65 5.64 -0.89 -2.25
N GLY A 66 6.44 -0.01 -2.87
CA GLY A 66 7.06 1.13 -2.19
C GLY A 66 6.03 2.05 -1.55
N LEU A 67 5.00 2.42 -2.31
CA LEU A 67 3.89 3.22 -1.77
C LEU A 67 3.10 2.48 -0.70
N LEU A 68 2.87 1.17 -0.85
CA LEU A 68 2.15 0.37 0.13
C LEU A 68 2.89 0.36 1.48
N ILE A 69 4.21 0.20 1.47
CA ILE A 69 5.06 0.29 2.67
C ILE A 69 4.90 1.66 3.33
N ILE A 70 4.95 2.75 2.56
CA ILE A 70 4.77 4.11 3.09
C ILE A 70 3.39 4.26 3.74
N GLN A 71 2.33 3.78 3.10
CA GLN A 71 0.97 3.88 3.64
C GLN A 71 0.81 3.09 4.94
N VAL A 72 1.35 1.86 4.99
CA VAL A 72 1.32 1.04 6.20
C VAL A 72 2.09 1.71 7.34
N ARG A 73 3.27 2.26 7.06
CA ARG A 73 4.06 2.99 8.06
C ARG A 73 3.32 4.21 8.60
N ARG A 74 2.79 5.06 7.72
CA ARG A 74 1.99 6.23 8.12
C ARG A 74 0.80 5.85 8.99
N ARG A 75 0.10 4.77 8.65
CA ARG A 75 -1.03 4.28 9.45
C ARG A 75 -0.59 3.80 10.83
N ARG A 76 0.53 3.07 10.92
CA ARG A 76 1.08 2.61 12.20
C ARG A 76 1.52 3.78 13.08
N GLU A 77 2.27 4.73 12.52
CA GLU A 77 2.73 5.92 13.25
C GLU A 77 1.53 6.75 13.77
N ALA A 78 0.45 6.87 13.00
CA ALA A 78 -0.77 7.55 13.44
C ALA A 78 -1.48 6.82 14.60
N LEU A 79 -1.53 5.49 14.57
CA LEU A 79 -2.12 4.68 15.63
C LEU A 79 -1.30 4.75 16.92
N GLU A 80 0.03 4.65 16.80
CA GLU A 80 0.95 4.73 17.93
C GLU A 80 0.88 6.10 18.62
N ARG A 81 0.83 7.19 17.85
CA ARG A 81 0.62 8.54 18.40
C ARG A 81 -0.72 8.67 19.12
N ALA A 82 -1.79 8.14 18.55
CA ALA A 82 -3.12 8.19 19.16
C ALA A 82 -3.18 7.40 20.48
N GLU A 83 -2.47 6.28 20.56
CA GLU A 83 -2.33 5.49 21.77
C GLU A 83 -1.52 6.23 22.85
N PHE A 84 -0.38 6.81 22.47
CA PHE A 84 0.44 7.62 23.37
C PHE A 84 -0.35 8.81 23.93
N ASP A 85 -1.04 9.56 23.07
CA ASP A 85 -1.87 10.69 23.48
C ASP A 85 -3.01 10.28 24.42
N ARG A 86 -3.55 9.07 24.26
CA ARG A 86 -4.57 8.55 25.17
C ARG A 86 -3.98 8.30 26.55
N VAL A 87 -2.80 7.69 26.63
CA VAL A 87 -2.13 7.42 27.92
C VAL A 87 -1.79 8.73 28.64
N VAL A 88 -1.25 9.72 27.91
CA VAL A 88 -0.91 11.04 28.47
C VAL A 88 -2.16 11.75 29.00
N ARG A 89 -3.26 11.73 28.24
CA ARG A 89 -4.54 12.32 28.68
C ARG A 89 -5.07 11.65 29.94
N THR A 90 -5.10 10.31 29.98
CA THR A 90 -5.53 9.57 31.18
C THR A 90 -4.68 9.93 32.40
N ALA A 91 -3.36 10.04 32.26
CA ALA A 91 -2.48 10.44 33.35
C ALA A 91 -2.77 11.88 33.85
N ALA A 92 -3.03 12.81 32.92
CA ALA A 92 -3.39 14.19 33.25
C ALA A 92 -4.75 14.24 33.99
N ASP A 93 -5.74 13.48 33.55
CA ASP A 93 -7.07 13.41 34.16
C ASP A 93 -6.98 12.83 35.60
N LEU A 94 -6.17 11.78 35.79
CA LEU A 94 -5.93 11.20 37.12
C LEU A 94 -5.23 12.18 38.07
N LEU A 95 -4.23 12.92 37.58
CA LEU A 95 -3.54 13.94 38.37
C LEU A 95 -4.49 15.10 38.74
N ALA A 96 -5.33 15.53 37.81
CA ALA A 96 -6.33 16.56 38.04
C ALA A 96 -7.35 16.10 39.10
N ALA A 97 -7.82 14.85 39.01
CA ALA A 97 -8.71 14.27 40.01
C ALA A 97 -8.05 14.21 41.40
N ALA A 98 -6.79 13.80 41.48
CA ALA A 98 -6.04 13.76 42.75
C ALA A 98 -5.83 15.16 43.36
N ARG A 99 -5.63 16.20 42.53
CA ARG A 99 -5.52 17.60 42.98
C ARG A 99 -6.86 18.22 43.39
N GLY A 100 -7.98 17.72 42.85
CA GLY A 100 -9.34 18.19 43.18
C GLY A 100 -9.95 17.57 44.45
N VAL A 101 -9.24 16.67 45.13
CA VAL A 101 -9.65 16.03 46.40
C VAL A 101 -8.92 16.66 47.61
N ALA A 102 -8.62 17.96 47.54
CA ALA A 102 -8.11 18.75 48.66
C ALA A 102 -9.13 19.82 49.07
#